data_AF-A0A2H0IAM9-F1
#
_entry.id   AF-A0A2H0IAM9-F1
#
_cell.length_a   1.000
_cell.length_b   1.000
_cell.length_c   1.000
_cell.angle_alpha   90.00
_cell.angle_beta   90.00
_cell.angle_gamma   90.00
#
_symmetry.space_group_name_H-M   'P 1'
#
loop_
_entity.id
_entity.type
_entity.pdbx_description
1 polymer ?
#
loop_
_entity_poly.entity_id
_entity_poly.type
_entity_poly.pdbx_seq_one_letter_code
_entity_poly.pdbx_strand_id
1 'polypeptide(L)'
;MTNPVVDIYLEATGELDPRQQRIYLRDPALQEEIELNSPAARASGSAKVSAMWPGQVLGYNQHVPLGVLSRVLKCMPPGAILQLPIFVCFSQRAIEQLADMINKRRPFVQINPNMIESDVAAGAFAALMRRLRFPTVIIPPGMKLSTALLYIKRLPEGPLRLVLPLSEPLIEACCADRKILPEGVLVELDPAMPTELAVKLVRALRALRSFSGLCFPKNISQATAIACAQVLGPQVGLWVAPDMEEELMVAAIKALNPRATLWLDPRFNDHLALAEKYVSSLPPGGSVYLPCFAKRELILACAQALPSKCTLELYTRIPRETVLECGRFTKGNIKLVPNALHVSGWSAGRFFSRADRASLPPAAAQASPPPAHSAAPGS
;
A
#
# COMPACT_ATOMS: atom_id res chain seq x y z
N MET A 1 -3.96 6.61 23.01
CA MET A 1 -3.90 5.78 21.79
C MET A 1 -3.47 4.39 22.21
N THR A 2 -4.34 3.39 22.03
CA THR A 2 -3.95 2.00 22.18
C THR A 2 -2.99 1.67 21.03
N ASN A 3 -1.88 0.98 21.32
CA ASN A 3 -1.11 0.29 20.27
C ASN A 3 -2.08 -0.43 19.31
N PRO A 4 -1.76 -0.60 18.01
CA PRO A 4 -2.54 -1.53 17.18
C PRO A 4 -2.67 -2.81 18.01
N VAL A 5 -3.91 -3.19 18.32
CA VAL A 5 -4.18 -4.30 19.23
C VAL A 5 -3.58 -5.49 18.52
N VAL A 6 -2.43 -5.96 19.01
CA VAL A 6 -1.84 -7.19 18.52
C VAL A 6 -2.82 -8.27 18.96
N ASP A 7 -3.54 -8.81 17.98
CA ASP A 7 -4.60 -9.78 18.22
C ASP A 7 -4.02 -11.12 18.65
N ILE A 8 -2.83 -11.45 18.14
CA ILE A 8 -2.13 -12.70 18.44
C ILE A 8 -0.63 -12.43 18.61
N TYR A 9 -0.01 -12.94 19.67
CA TYR A 9 1.43 -12.89 19.88
C TYR A 9 2.07 -14.25 19.65
N LEU A 10 3.17 -14.27 18.91
CA LEU A 10 4.11 -15.38 18.88
C LEU A 10 5.28 -15.06 19.82
N GLU A 11 5.29 -15.67 20.99
CA GLU A 11 6.23 -15.37 22.08
C GLU A 11 7.13 -16.57 22.37
N ALA A 12 8.38 -16.34 22.76
CA ALA A 12 9.23 -17.38 23.34
C ALA A 12 9.59 -16.98 24.78
N THR A 13 9.37 -17.87 25.75
CA THR A 13 9.72 -17.68 27.16
C THR A 13 10.69 -18.77 27.63
N GLY A 14 11.53 -18.46 28.61
CA GLY A 14 12.59 -19.35 29.11
C GLY A 14 14.00 -18.75 28.96
N GLU A 15 15.01 -19.42 29.52
CA GLU A 15 16.42 -18.99 29.42
C GLU A 15 16.92 -18.99 27.96
N LEU A 16 18.04 -18.31 27.71
CA LEU A 16 18.65 -18.14 26.37
C LEU A 16 19.03 -19.46 25.68
N ASP A 17 18.94 -20.62 26.34
CA ASP A 17 19.12 -21.92 25.73
C ASP A 17 17.94 -22.26 24.78
N PRO A 18 18.17 -22.35 23.46
CA PRO A 18 17.13 -22.68 22.48
C PRO A 18 16.42 -24.02 22.73
N ARG A 19 17.01 -24.92 23.52
CA ARG A 19 16.42 -26.22 23.88
C ARG A 19 15.41 -26.13 25.02
N GLN A 20 15.44 -25.05 25.79
CA GLN A 20 14.54 -24.82 26.92
C GLN A 20 13.47 -23.75 26.64
N GLN A 21 13.56 -23.09 25.48
CA GLN A 21 12.58 -22.10 25.06
C GLN A 21 11.20 -22.72 24.85
N ARG A 22 10.20 -22.13 25.50
CA ARG A 22 8.80 -22.43 25.27
C ARG A 22 8.18 -21.38 24.38
N ILE A 23 7.62 -21.81 23.25
CA ILE A 23 7.06 -20.89 22.26
C ILE A 23 5.54 -20.92 22.40
N TYR A 24 4.92 -19.77 22.57
CA TYR A 24 3.48 -19.62 22.73
C TYR A 24 2.89 -18.83 21.57
N LEU A 25 1.71 -19.24 21.15
CA LEU A 25 0.79 -18.39 20.43
C LEU A 25 -0.26 -17.90 21.43
N ARG A 26 -0.26 -16.60 21.76
CA ARG A 26 -1.16 -16.00 22.74
C ARG A 26 -2.24 -15.17 22.04
N ASP A 27 -3.50 -15.41 22.37
CA ASP A 27 -4.65 -14.61 21.96
C ASP A 27 -5.17 -13.87 23.19
N PRO A 28 -4.83 -12.57 23.37
CA PRO A 28 -5.20 -11.82 24.56
C PRO A 28 -6.72 -11.65 24.70
N ALA A 29 -7.46 -11.66 23.59
CA ALA A 29 -8.91 -11.50 23.61
C ALA A 29 -9.62 -12.73 24.18
N LEU A 30 -9.03 -13.91 23.95
CA LEU A 30 -9.58 -15.19 24.44
C LEU A 30 -8.86 -15.74 25.68
N GLN A 31 -7.83 -15.04 26.17
CA GLN A 31 -6.93 -15.52 27.23
C GLN A 31 -6.35 -16.92 26.91
N GLU A 32 -6.18 -17.22 25.63
CA GLU A 32 -5.73 -18.52 25.15
C GLU A 32 -4.22 -18.50 24.90
N GLU A 33 -3.49 -19.48 25.44
CA GLU A 33 -2.06 -19.67 25.17
C GLU A 33 -1.80 -21.08 24.61
N ILE A 34 -1.26 -21.16 23.39
CA ILE A 34 -0.95 -22.42 22.72
C ILE A 34 0.56 -22.62 22.69
N GLU A 35 1.08 -23.56 23.49
CA GLU A 35 2.52 -23.88 23.51
C GLU A 35 2.95 -24.73 22.29
N LEU A 36 3.65 -24.15 21.32
CA LEU A 36 4.01 -24.75 20.02
C LEU A 36 5.15 -25.79 20.08
N ASN A 37 5.51 -26.27 21.26
CA ASN A 37 6.62 -27.21 21.44
C ASN A 37 6.29 -28.64 21.02
N SER A 38 5.03 -29.07 21.17
CA SER A 38 4.59 -30.42 20.81
C SER A 38 3.95 -30.49 19.40
N PRO A 39 3.97 -31.64 18.69
CA PRO A 39 3.32 -31.77 17.38
C PRO A 39 1.82 -31.45 17.38
N ALA A 40 1.09 -31.86 18.42
CA ALA A 40 -0.35 -31.59 18.55
C ALA A 40 -0.63 -30.10 18.74
N ALA A 41 0.15 -29.43 19.58
CA ALA A 41 0.01 -27.99 19.79
C ALA A 41 0.50 -27.18 18.58
N ARG A 42 1.45 -27.69 17.79
CA ARG A 42 1.81 -27.10 16.48
C ARG A 42 0.65 -27.16 15.50
N ALA A 43 -0.11 -28.26 15.47
CA ALA A 43 -1.30 -28.35 14.63
C ALA A 43 -2.38 -27.35 15.07
N SER A 44 -2.61 -27.24 16.39
CA SER A 44 -3.53 -26.26 16.96
C SER A 44 -3.13 -24.81 16.66
N GLY A 45 -1.85 -24.46 16.89
CA GLY A 45 -1.34 -23.12 16.57
C GLY A 45 -1.36 -22.81 15.07
N SER A 46 -1.09 -23.79 14.21
CA SER A 46 -1.21 -23.62 12.76
C SER A 46 -2.66 -23.39 12.34
N ALA A 47 -3.61 -24.11 12.93
CA ALA A 47 -5.04 -23.91 12.69
C ALA A 47 -5.48 -22.51 13.13
N LYS A 48 -5.04 -22.04 14.30
CA LYS A 48 -5.32 -20.69 14.81
C LYS A 48 -4.79 -19.59 13.89
N VAL A 49 -3.53 -19.72 13.43
CA VAL A 49 -2.94 -18.79 12.46
C VAL A 49 -3.68 -18.82 11.13
N SER A 50 -4.10 -20.01 10.68
CA SER A 50 -4.87 -20.17 9.43
C SER A 50 -6.27 -19.59 9.51
N ALA A 51 -6.83 -19.51 10.71
CA ALA A 51 -8.13 -18.91 10.99
C ALA A 51 -8.08 -17.38 11.12
N MET A 52 -6.91 -16.75 10.98
CA MET A 52 -6.82 -15.29 11.03
C MET A 52 -7.63 -14.64 9.91
N TRP A 53 -8.32 -13.53 10.20
CA TRP A 53 -8.98 -12.76 9.14
C TRP A 53 -8.01 -11.75 8.49
N PRO A 54 -8.29 -11.28 7.26
CA PRO A 54 -7.57 -10.16 6.67
C PRO A 54 -7.56 -8.94 7.61
N GLY A 55 -6.38 -8.35 7.83
CA GLY A 55 -6.18 -7.23 8.75
C GLY A 55 -5.85 -7.63 10.20
N GLN A 56 -5.94 -8.91 10.59
CA GLN A 56 -5.53 -9.35 11.93
C GLN A 56 -4.01 -9.25 12.09
N VAL A 57 -3.56 -8.80 13.27
CA VAL A 57 -2.14 -8.56 13.54
C VAL A 57 -1.54 -9.71 14.35
N LEU A 58 -0.54 -10.38 13.77
CA LEU A 58 0.34 -11.31 14.47
C LEU A 58 1.63 -10.58 14.89
N GLY A 59 1.79 -10.33 16.19
CA GLY A 59 3.03 -9.82 16.77
C GLY A 59 4.07 -10.92 16.90
N TYR A 60 5.27 -10.67 16.40
CA TYR A 60 6.40 -11.59 16.51
C TYR A 60 7.35 -11.18 17.65
N ASN A 61 7.71 -12.09 18.54
CA ASN A 61 8.79 -11.87 19.50
C ASN A 61 10.14 -12.30 18.90
N GLN A 62 11.15 -11.45 19.03
CA GLN A 62 12.53 -11.67 18.56
C GLN A 62 13.18 -12.98 19.04
N HIS A 63 12.74 -13.50 20.19
CA HIS A 63 13.29 -14.72 20.77
C HIS A 63 12.74 -15.98 20.09
N VAL A 64 11.73 -15.86 19.24
CA VAL A 64 11.16 -16.99 18.51
C VAL A 64 12.08 -17.38 17.34
N PRO A 65 12.52 -18.64 17.22
CA PRO A 65 13.36 -19.08 16.12
C PRO A 65 12.74 -18.85 14.73
N LEU A 66 13.54 -18.43 13.74
CA LEU A 66 13.09 -18.22 12.36
C LEU A 66 12.43 -19.46 11.74
N GLY A 67 12.85 -20.66 12.13
CA GLY A 67 12.23 -21.91 11.68
C GLY A 67 10.76 -22.04 12.11
N VAL A 68 10.38 -21.43 13.23
CA VAL A 68 8.99 -21.39 13.71
C VAL A 68 8.21 -20.30 12.99
N LEU A 69 8.79 -19.10 12.86
CA LEU A 69 8.20 -18.03 12.04
C LEU A 69 7.94 -18.48 10.60
N SER A 70 8.83 -19.27 10.01
CA SER A 70 8.66 -19.86 8.67
C SER A 70 7.44 -20.75 8.56
N ARG A 71 7.12 -21.52 9.60
CA ARG A 71 5.92 -22.36 9.62
C ARG A 71 4.67 -21.51 9.79
N VAL A 72 4.70 -20.57 10.72
CA VAL A 72 3.59 -19.64 10.97
C VAL A 72 3.25 -18.85 9.70
N LEU A 73 4.24 -18.32 8.99
CA LEU A 73 4.05 -17.62 7.71
C LEU A 73 3.50 -18.49 6.58
N LYS A 74 3.65 -19.82 6.62
CA LYS A 74 3.01 -20.72 5.65
C LYS A 74 1.52 -20.87 5.90
N CYS A 75 1.09 -20.67 7.14
CA CYS A 75 -0.30 -20.79 7.58
C CYS A 75 -1.02 -19.44 7.56
N MET A 76 -0.30 -18.31 7.53
CA MET A 76 -0.93 -17.00 7.50
C MET A 76 -1.79 -16.82 6.24
N PRO A 77 -3.07 -16.46 6.40
CA PRO A 77 -3.95 -16.21 5.27
C PRO A 77 -3.58 -14.90 4.56
N PRO A 78 -3.90 -14.77 3.25
CA PRO A 78 -3.72 -13.52 2.53
C PRO A 78 -4.40 -12.35 3.24
N GLY A 79 -3.67 -11.24 3.39
CA GLY A 79 -4.20 -10.04 4.04
C GLY A 79 -3.97 -9.98 5.55
N ALA A 80 -3.50 -11.04 6.21
CA ALA A 80 -3.03 -10.96 7.60
C ALA A 80 -1.76 -10.09 7.71
N ILE A 81 -1.60 -9.42 8.85
CA ILE A 81 -0.49 -8.50 9.12
C ILE A 81 0.52 -9.19 10.03
N LEU A 82 1.77 -9.29 9.59
CA LEU A 82 2.89 -9.68 10.44
C LEU A 82 3.53 -8.43 11.02
N GLN A 83 3.45 -8.26 12.34
CA GLN A 83 4.14 -7.19 13.04
C GLN A 83 5.51 -7.67 13.56
N LEU A 84 6.58 -7.11 13.00
CA LEU A 84 7.96 -7.41 13.39
C LEU A 84 8.50 -6.27 14.27
N PRO A 85 8.95 -6.54 15.51
CA PRO A 85 9.72 -5.58 16.27
C PRO A 85 11.16 -5.54 15.74
N ILE A 86 11.68 -4.34 15.46
CA ILE A 86 13.10 -4.17 15.09
C ILE A 86 13.92 -4.18 16.36
N PHE A 87 14.15 -5.36 16.90
CA PHE A 87 15.19 -5.59 17.91
C PHE A 87 16.29 -6.51 17.38
N VAL A 88 16.16 -6.95 16.13
CA VAL A 88 16.89 -8.13 15.71
C VAL A 88 18.17 -7.74 15.01
N CYS A 89 19.29 -7.96 15.70
CA CYS A 89 20.58 -8.21 15.08
C CYS A 89 20.51 -9.55 14.33
N PHE A 90 19.67 -9.63 13.30
CA PHE A 90 19.72 -10.76 12.38
C PHE A 90 21.09 -10.72 11.71
N SER A 91 21.76 -11.87 11.64
CA SER A 91 22.84 -12.02 10.68
C SER A 91 22.31 -11.68 9.29
N GLN A 92 23.18 -11.19 8.40
CA GLN A 92 22.76 -10.87 7.03
C GLN A 92 21.96 -12.02 6.41
N ARG A 93 22.45 -13.26 6.55
CA ARG A 93 21.78 -14.49 6.09
C ARG A 93 20.35 -14.66 6.64
N ALA A 94 20.13 -14.34 7.91
CA ALA A 94 18.82 -14.41 8.54
C ALA A 94 17.86 -13.35 7.97
N ILE A 95 18.35 -12.14 7.65
CA ILE A 95 17.58 -11.11 6.94
C ILE A 95 17.18 -11.60 5.56
N GLU A 96 18.10 -12.23 4.81
CA GLU A 96 17.81 -12.77 3.48
C GLU A 96 16.71 -13.82 3.54
N GLN A 97 16.84 -14.78 4.45
CA GLN A 97 15.85 -15.85 4.64
C GLN A 97 14.49 -15.28 5.03
N LEU A 98 14.44 -14.32 5.95
CA LEU A 98 13.20 -13.68 6.38
C LEU A 98 12.52 -12.92 5.23
N ALA A 99 13.28 -12.12 4.49
CA ALA A 99 12.75 -11.37 3.36
C ALA A 99 12.22 -12.29 2.24
N ASP A 100 12.95 -13.36 1.92
CA ASP A 100 12.51 -14.35 0.95
C ASP A 100 11.22 -15.06 1.39
N MET A 101 11.11 -15.38 2.67
CA MET A 101 9.90 -15.97 3.25
C MET A 101 8.70 -15.03 3.14
N ILE A 102 8.89 -13.76 3.53
CA ILE A 102 7.84 -12.74 3.45
C ILE A 102 7.42 -12.53 2.00
N ASN A 103 8.37 -12.30 1.08
CA ASN A 103 8.06 -12.01 -0.31
C ASN A 103 7.33 -13.16 -1.03
N LYS A 104 7.66 -14.41 -0.69
CA LYS A 104 6.98 -15.59 -1.24
C LYS A 104 5.53 -15.70 -0.78
N ARG A 105 5.23 -15.25 0.44
CA ARG A 105 3.90 -15.39 1.06
C ARG A 105 3.05 -14.13 0.99
N ARG A 106 3.68 -12.98 0.73
CA ARG A 106 3.07 -11.65 0.62
C ARG A 106 2.17 -11.25 1.80
N PRO A 107 2.54 -11.52 3.07
CA PRO A 107 1.81 -10.91 4.18
C PRO A 107 2.04 -9.39 4.15
N PHE A 108 1.09 -8.62 4.67
CA PHE A 108 1.37 -7.23 5.00
C PHE A 108 2.36 -7.23 6.15
N VAL A 109 3.48 -6.53 6.00
CA VAL A 109 4.48 -6.46 7.07
C VAL A 109 4.42 -5.08 7.69
N GLN A 110 4.11 -5.07 8.98
CA GLN A 110 4.16 -3.88 9.82
C GLN A 110 5.44 -3.95 10.65
N ILE A 111 6.23 -2.90 10.60
CA ILE A 111 7.51 -2.89 11.30
C ILE A 111 7.52 -1.76 12.29
N ASN A 112 7.72 -2.13 13.55
CA ASN A 112 7.78 -1.20 14.67
C ASN A 112 9.25 -1.12 15.16
N PRO A 113 9.96 -0.02 14.91
CA PRO A 113 11.25 0.23 15.52
C PRO A 113 11.03 0.51 17.00
N ASN A 114 11.09 -0.50 17.85
CA ASN A 114 11.15 -0.22 19.28
C ASN A 114 12.60 0.10 19.66
N MET A 115 12.77 1.30 20.23
CA MET A 115 13.78 1.77 21.20
C MET A 115 15.29 1.51 21.05
N ILE A 116 15.80 0.72 20.10
CA ILE A 116 17.26 0.59 19.96
C ILE A 116 17.82 1.75 19.13
N GLU A 117 18.46 2.67 19.84
CA GLU A 117 19.35 3.71 19.30
C GLU A 117 20.70 3.10 18.93
N SER A 118 20.74 2.30 17.85
CA SER A 118 22.00 1.74 17.32
C SER A 118 22.03 1.83 15.80
N ASP A 119 23.15 2.33 15.27
CA ASP A 119 23.43 2.32 13.84
C ASP A 119 23.41 0.89 13.25
N VAL A 120 23.77 -0.12 14.06
CA VAL A 120 23.74 -1.52 13.64
C VAL A 120 22.29 -1.98 13.41
N ALA A 121 21.39 -1.64 14.34
CA ALA A 121 19.97 -1.96 14.21
C ALA A 121 19.31 -1.22 13.04
N ALA A 122 19.62 0.07 12.87
CA ALA A 122 19.18 0.86 11.72
C ALA A 122 19.73 0.30 10.38
N GLY A 123 20.95 -0.21 10.36
CA GLY A 123 21.56 -0.87 9.20
C GLY A 123 20.87 -2.17 8.82
N ALA A 124 20.61 -3.04 9.80
CA ALA A 124 19.87 -4.29 9.60
C ALA A 124 18.43 -4.03 9.13
N PHE A 125 17.77 -3.03 9.71
CA PHE A 125 16.44 -2.57 9.28
C PHE A 125 16.44 -2.15 7.80
N ALA A 126 17.37 -1.28 7.41
CA ALA A 126 17.49 -0.83 6.02
C ALA A 126 17.72 -2.00 5.05
N ALA A 127 18.56 -2.96 5.44
CA ALA A 127 18.84 -4.15 4.64
C ALA A 127 17.59 -5.03 4.46
N LEU A 128 16.77 -5.19 5.50
CA LEU A 128 15.49 -5.86 5.40
C LEU A 128 14.54 -5.09 4.48
N MET A 129 14.39 -3.77 4.67
CA MET A 129 13.44 -2.95 3.92
C MET A 129 13.70 -2.99 2.42
N ARG A 130 14.97 -2.93 2.00
CA ARG A 130 15.37 -3.04 0.58
C ARG A 130 14.93 -4.34 -0.08
N ARG A 131 14.70 -5.39 0.71
CA ARG A 131 14.30 -6.69 0.19
C ARG A 131 12.80 -6.90 0.23
N LEU A 132 12.06 -6.20 1.10
CA LEU A 132 10.61 -6.36 1.19
C LEU A 132 9.90 -5.67 0.03
N ARG A 133 8.86 -6.32 -0.51
CA ARG A 133 7.96 -5.71 -1.48
C ARG A 133 6.84 -4.97 -0.74
N PHE A 134 6.78 -3.65 -0.87
CA PHE A 134 5.75 -2.77 -0.28
C PHE A 134 5.62 -2.86 1.26
N PRO A 135 6.71 -2.71 2.04
CA PRO A 135 6.62 -2.77 3.49
C PRO A 135 5.83 -1.59 4.08
N THR A 136 5.14 -1.83 5.20
CA THR A 136 4.57 -0.78 6.05
C THR A 136 5.48 -0.55 7.25
N VAL A 137 5.98 0.67 7.40
CA VAL A 137 6.82 1.10 8.51
C VAL A 137 6.00 2.01 9.40
N ILE A 138 5.89 1.68 10.67
CA ILE A 138 5.19 2.51 11.66
C ILE A 138 6.21 3.07 12.62
N ILE A 139 6.33 4.40 12.65
CA ILE A 139 7.11 5.08 13.67
C ILE A 139 6.19 5.25 14.89
N PRO A 140 6.45 4.58 16.03
CA PRO A 140 5.54 4.60 17.16
C PRO A 140 5.49 5.98 17.83
N PRO A 141 4.35 6.35 18.44
CA PRO A 141 4.27 7.55 19.26
C PRO A 141 5.26 7.46 20.44
N GLY A 142 5.85 8.60 20.82
CA GLY A 142 6.84 8.66 21.89
C GLY A 142 8.27 8.26 21.51
N MET A 143 8.52 7.81 20.27
CA MET A 143 9.89 7.63 19.78
C MET A 143 10.65 8.97 19.79
N LYS A 144 11.90 8.96 20.28
CA LYS A 144 12.75 10.15 20.21
C LYS A 144 12.95 10.58 18.76
N LEU A 145 12.90 11.89 18.51
CA LEU A 145 13.03 12.47 17.17
C LEU A 145 14.30 12.01 16.45
N SER A 146 15.45 12.00 17.13
CA SER A 146 16.74 11.55 16.57
C SER A 146 16.66 10.11 16.06
N THR A 147 16.04 9.23 16.84
CA THR A 147 15.82 7.82 16.49
C THR A 147 14.89 7.69 15.30
N ALA A 148 13.75 8.38 15.30
CA ALA A 148 12.80 8.38 14.17
C ALA A 148 13.49 8.83 12.88
N LEU A 149 14.23 9.93 12.92
CA LEU A 149 14.98 10.45 11.77
C LEU A 149 16.06 9.48 11.30
N LEU A 150 16.75 8.79 12.21
CA LEU A 150 17.75 7.77 11.85
C LEU A 150 17.11 6.63 11.05
N TYR A 151 15.97 6.11 11.50
CA TYR A 151 15.26 5.03 10.80
C TYR A 151 14.70 5.49 9.45
N ILE A 152 14.05 6.66 9.40
CA ILE A 152 13.45 7.19 8.17
C ILE A 152 14.53 7.45 7.11
N LYS A 153 15.66 8.07 7.46
CA LYS A 153 16.77 8.33 6.51
C LYS A 153 17.42 7.07 5.95
N ARG A 154 17.19 5.92 6.59
CA ARG A 154 17.74 4.61 6.19
C ARG A 154 16.75 3.78 5.38
N LEU A 155 15.50 4.24 5.23
CA LEU A 155 14.52 3.61 4.37
C LEU A 155 15.00 3.62 2.91
N PRO A 156 14.74 2.55 2.15
CA PRO A 156 14.98 2.56 0.73
C PRO A 156 14.05 3.53 0.03
N GLU A 157 14.50 4.07 -1.09
CA GLU A 157 13.61 4.68 -2.07
C GLU A 157 12.70 3.59 -2.68
N GLY A 158 11.50 3.97 -3.06
CA GLY A 158 10.51 3.11 -3.66
C GLY A 158 9.23 2.99 -2.84
N PRO A 159 8.29 2.15 -3.30
CA PRO A 159 6.97 2.10 -2.70
C PRO A 159 7.01 1.40 -1.34
N LEU A 160 6.95 2.20 -0.28
CA LEU A 160 6.73 1.76 1.09
C LEU A 160 5.63 2.62 1.72
N ARG A 161 4.87 2.06 2.65
CA ARG A 161 3.90 2.81 3.44
C ARG A 161 4.56 3.25 4.73
N LEU A 162 4.55 4.55 5.03
CA LEU A 162 5.10 5.12 6.24
C LEU A 162 3.96 5.73 7.06
N VAL A 163 3.77 5.21 8.27
CA VAL A 163 2.85 5.77 9.25
C VAL A 163 3.68 6.62 10.21
N LEU A 164 3.45 7.93 10.17
CA LEU A 164 4.15 8.89 11.02
C LEU A 164 3.33 9.18 12.28
N PRO A 165 3.95 9.26 13.46
CA PRO A 165 3.24 9.59 14.68
C PRO A 165 2.84 11.05 14.69
N LEU A 166 1.89 11.35 15.56
CA LEU A 166 1.61 12.66 16.14
C LEU A 166 2.83 13.30 16.81
N SER A 167 3.76 13.84 16.01
CA SER A 167 4.92 14.56 16.52
C SER A 167 5.19 15.79 15.65
N GLU A 168 4.83 16.96 16.16
CA GLU A 168 5.15 18.24 15.52
C GLU A 168 6.66 18.38 15.23
N PRO A 169 7.59 18.02 16.14
CA PRO A 169 9.02 18.06 15.83
C PRO A 169 9.44 17.18 14.64
N LEU A 170 8.82 16.01 14.47
CA LEU A 170 9.12 15.13 13.34
C LEU A 170 8.60 15.72 12.02
N ILE A 171 7.41 16.31 12.05
CA ILE A 171 6.81 16.97 10.89
C ILE A 171 7.63 18.20 10.51
N GLU A 172 8.04 19.01 11.48
CA GLU A 172 8.93 20.16 11.25
C GLU A 172 10.26 19.74 10.64
N ALA A 173 10.85 18.66 11.15
CA ALA A 173 12.06 18.11 10.56
C ALA A 173 11.82 17.74 9.08
N CYS A 174 10.75 16.98 8.79
CA CYS A 174 10.37 16.63 7.42
C CYS A 174 10.09 17.85 6.53
N CYS A 175 9.56 18.94 7.10
CA CYS A 175 9.36 20.22 6.41
C CYS A 175 10.68 20.92 6.09
N ALA A 176 11.63 20.91 7.03
CA ALA A 176 12.90 21.59 6.93
C ALA A 176 13.89 20.89 5.97
N ASP A 177 13.89 19.56 5.94
CA ASP A 177 14.77 18.77 5.08
C ASP A 177 13.99 17.78 4.22
N ARG A 178 13.86 18.15 2.94
CA ARG A 178 13.18 17.36 1.89
C ARG A 178 13.86 16.02 1.59
N LYS A 179 15.05 15.76 2.13
CA LYS A 179 15.76 14.48 1.99
C LYS A 179 15.48 13.51 3.14
N ILE A 180 14.71 13.91 4.15
CA ILE A 180 14.37 13.03 5.25
C ILE A 180 13.50 11.88 4.76
N LEU A 181 12.43 12.19 4.02
CA LEU A 181 11.51 11.17 3.55
C LEU A 181 12.07 10.49 2.28
N PRO A 182 12.01 9.15 2.19
CA PRO A 182 12.44 8.45 1.01
C PRO A 182 11.53 8.77 -0.18
N GLU A 183 12.11 8.73 -1.37
CA GLU A 183 11.34 8.90 -2.60
C GLU A 183 10.35 7.74 -2.80
N GLY A 184 9.15 8.01 -3.32
CA GLY A 184 8.15 6.95 -3.56
C GLY A 184 7.30 6.54 -2.36
N VAL A 185 7.42 7.24 -1.21
CA VAL A 185 6.73 6.88 0.02
C VAL A 185 5.23 7.16 -0.04
N LEU A 186 4.43 6.25 0.49
CA LEU A 186 3.02 6.45 0.82
C LEU A 186 2.90 6.82 2.30
N VAL A 187 2.62 8.09 2.60
CA VAL A 187 2.43 8.55 3.98
C VAL A 187 0.98 8.36 4.40
N GLU A 188 0.77 7.67 5.50
CA GLU A 188 -0.52 7.60 6.17
C GLU A 188 -0.57 8.58 7.33
N LEU A 189 -1.65 9.37 7.40
CA LEU A 189 -1.86 10.30 8.49
C LEU A 189 -2.27 9.58 9.77
N ASP A 190 -1.85 10.11 10.90
CA ASP A 190 -2.41 9.73 12.19
C ASP A 190 -3.85 10.29 12.30
N PRO A 191 -4.87 9.47 12.61
CA PRO A 191 -6.26 9.93 12.73
C PRO A 191 -6.47 11.02 13.78
N ALA A 192 -5.65 11.05 14.83
CA ALA A 192 -5.74 12.05 15.88
C ALA A 192 -4.88 13.30 15.58
N MET A 193 -4.31 13.39 14.37
CA MET A 193 -3.56 14.57 13.92
C MET A 193 -4.44 15.81 13.79
N PRO A 194 -4.09 16.92 14.45
CA PRO A 194 -4.75 18.19 14.20
C PRO A 194 -4.69 18.56 12.72
N THR A 195 -5.78 19.12 12.19
CA THR A 195 -5.92 19.42 10.76
C THR A 195 -4.80 20.31 10.25
N GLU A 196 -4.40 21.32 11.01
CA GLU A 196 -3.34 22.26 10.66
C GLU A 196 -2.00 21.55 10.48
N LEU A 197 -1.70 20.59 11.36
CA LEU A 197 -0.47 19.82 11.34
C LEU A 197 -0.46 18.81 10.19
N ALA A 198 -1.60 18.16 9.91
CA ALA A 198 -1.78 17.29 8.76
C ALA A 198 -1.58 18.04 7.44
N VAL A 199 -2.20 19.22 7.30
CA VAL A 199 -2.02 20.10 6.13
C VAL A 199 -0.56 20.53 5.98
N LYS A 200 0.12 20.85 7.08
CA LYS A 200 1.55 21.21 7.07
C LYS A 200 2.42 20.06 6.57
N LEU A 201 2.19 18.84 7.06
CA LEU A 201 2.87 17.64 6.57
C LEU A 201 2.62 17.42 5.07
N VAL A 202 1.38 17.52 4.60
CA VAL A 202 1.07 17.33 3.16
C VAL A 202 1.76 18.37 2.28
N ARG A 203 1.87 19.63 2.74
CA ARG A 203 2.64 20.66 2.05
C ARG A 203 4.13 20.34 2.00
N ALA A 204 4.69 19.72 3.03
CA ALA A 204 6.07 19.23 3.02
C ALA A 204 6.26 18.09 2.02
N LEU A 205 5.30 17.15 1.94
CA LEU A 205 5.34 16.07 0.94
C LEU A 205 5.36 16.59 -0.49
N ARG A 206 4.63 17.68 -0.77
CA ARG A 206 4.66 18.34 -2.09
C ARG A 206 6.05 18.85 -2.47
N ALA A 207 6.91 19.07 -1.50
CA ALA A 207 8.25 19.59 -1.72
C ALA A 207 9.28 18.50 -2.09
N LEU A 208 8.90 17.23 -1.97
CA LEU A 208 9.72 16.06 -2.35
C LEU A 208 9.94 16.02 -3.87
N ARG A 209 11.07 15.47 -4.31
CA ARG A 209 11.46 15.45 -5.74
C ARG A 209 10.77 14.34 -6.54
N SER A 210 10.12 13.40 -5.86
CA SER A 210 9.55 12.19 -6.42
C SER A 210 8.08 12.04 -6.08
N PHE A 211 7.41 11.18 -6.85
CA PHE A 211 6.00 10.86 -6.64
C PHE A 211 5.81 10.19 -5.28
N SER A 212 5.12 10.86 -4.37
CA SER A 212 4.74 10.32 -3.06
C SER A 212 3.22 10.12 -3.01
N GLY A 213 2.74 9.30 -2.09
CA GLY A 213 1.32 9.09 -1.85
C GLY A 213 0.90 9.64 -0.49
N LEU A 214 -0.37 10.02 -0.38
CA LEU A 214 -1.08 10.25 0.88
C LEU A 214 -2.16 9.19 1.03
N CYS A 215 -2.23 8.55 2.18
CA CYS A 215 -3.28 7.60 2.56
C CYS A 215 -4.03 8.15 3.77
N PHE A 216 -5.35 8.00 3.77
CA PHE A 216 -6.18 8.31 4.93
C PHE A 216 -6.48 7.03 5.73
N PRO A 217 -6.32 7.04 7.06
CA PRO A 217 -6.79 5.96 7.90
C PRO A 217 -8.33 5.98 7.99
N LYS A 218 -8.94 4.86 8.39
CA LYS A 218 -10.41 4.69 8.43
C LYS A 218 -11.15 5.68 9.33
N ASN A 219 -10.47 6.25 10.31
CA ASN A 219 -11.03 7.13 11.34
C ASN A 219 -10.51 8.56 11.27
N ILE A 220 -9.93 8.98 10.14
CA ILE A 220 -9.61 10.40 9.92
C ILE A 220 -10.91 11.21 9.92
N SER A 221 -10.88 12.45 10.40
CA SER A 221 -12.05 13.33 10.24
C SER A 221 -12.22 13.74 8.77
N GLN A 222 -13.47 13.84 8.31
CA GLN A 222 -13.77 14.31 6.95
C GLN A 222 -13.21 15.71 6.70
N ALA A 223 -13.26 16.61 7.68
CA ALA A 223 -12.71 17.96 7.58
C ALA A 223 -11.18 17.93 7.33
N THR A 224 -10.45 17.08 8.06
CA THR A 224 -9.01 16.90 7.87
C THR A 224 -8.69 16.31 6.50
N ALA A 225 -9.43 15.29 6.07
CA ALA A 225 -9.23 14.64 4.77
C ALA A 225 -9.43 15.63 3.60
N ILE A 226 -10.50 16.42 3.63
CA ILE A 226 -10.78 17.48 2.64
C ILE A 226 -9.65 18.52 2.64
N ALA A 227 -9.27 19.04 3.80
CA ALA A 227 -8.24 20.06 3.92
C ALA A 227 -6.89 19.58 3.36
N CYS A 228 -6.53 18.32 3.64
CA CYS A 228 -5.33 17.69 3.09
C CYS A 228 -5.42 17.52 1.56
N ALA A 229 -6.56 17.06 1.05
CA ALA A 229 -6.77 16.85 -0.38
C ALA A 229 -6.62 18.15 -1.21
N GLN A 230 -7.07 19.28 -0.66
CA GLN A 230 -6.98 20.60 -1.32
C GLN A 230 -5.52 21.09 -1.50
N VAL A 231 -4.62 20.69 -0.60
CA VAL A 231 -3.22 21.12 -0.61
C VAL A 231 -2.27 20.14 -1.29
N LEU A 232 -2.77 19.00 -1.78
CA LEU A 232 -1.98 18.04 -2.55
C LEU A 232 -1.39 18.70 -3.80
N GLY A 233 -0.13 18.38 -4.08
CA GLY A 233 0.59 18.87 -5.26
C GLY A 233 0.57 17.87 -6.41
N PRO A 234 1.08 18.25 -7.60
CA PRO A 234 1.19 17.34 -8.74
C PRO A 234 2.09 16.13 -8.52
N GLN A 235 2.98 16.21 -7.52
CA GLN A 235 3.92 15.14 -7.15
C GLN A 235 3.40 14.28 -5.99
N VAL A 236 2.24 14.59 -5.42
CA VAL A 236 1.66 13.81 -4.32
C VAL A 236 0.28 13.33 -4.73
N GLY A 237 0.11 12.01 -4.81
CA GLY A 237 -1.16 11.39 -5.12
C GLY A 237 -1.98 11.06 -3.88
N LEU A 238 -3.30 11.10 -3.97
CA LEU A 238 -4.18 10.51 -2.96
C LEU A 238 -4.36 9.03 -3.28
N TRP A 239 -3.84 8.15 -2.42
CA TRP A 239 -4.07 6.72 -2.51
C TRP A 239 -5.43 6.37 -1.91
N VAL A 240 -6.25 5.66 -2.67
CA VAL A 240 -7.53 5.14 -2.19
C VAL A 240 -7.60 3.63 -2.40
N ALA A 241 -8.34 2.97 -1.52
CA ALA A 241 -8.57 1.54 -1.54
C ALA A 241 -10.07 1.22 -1.34
N PRO A 242 -10.55 0.06 -1.80
CA PRO A 242 -11.98 -0.26 -1.75
C PRO A 242 -12.52 -0.53 -0.34
N ASP A 243 -11.64 -0.74 0.64
CA ASP A 243 -11.99 -0.97 2.05
C ASP A 243 -11.99 0.32 2.91
N MET A 244 -11.81 1.47 2.27
CA MET A 244 -11.91 2.79 2.91
C MET A 244 -13.35 3.29 2.94
N GLU A 245 -13.65 4.22 3.85
CA GLU A 245 -14.98 4.82 3.98
C GLU A 245 -15.35 5.63 2.73
N GLU A 246 -16.36 5.15 2.00
CA GLU A 246 -16.71 5.63 0.67
C GLU A 246 -17.09 7.12 0.64
N GLU A 247 -17.95 7.56 1.55
CA GLU A 247 -18.42 8.95 1.61
C GLU A 247 -17.27 9.92 1.87
N LEU A 248 -16.38 9.54 2.79
CA LEU A 248 -15.19 10.30 3.14
C LEU A 248 -14.22 10.39 1.95
N MET A 249 -13.96 9.27 1.25
CA MET A 249 -13.12 9.26 0.05
C MET A 249 -13.71 10.11 -1.06
N VAL A 250 -15.01 10.01 -1.33
CA VAL A 250 -15.69 10.84 -2.36
C VAL A 250 -15.57 12.32 -2.03
N ALA A 251 -15.77 12.70 -0.76
CA ALA A 251 -15.63 14.09 -0.32
C ALA A 251 -14.19 14.60 -0.50
N ALA A 252 -13.19 13.81 -0.11
CA ALA A 252 -11.78 14.16 -0.30
C ALA A 252 -11.40 14.24 -1.78
N ILE A 253 -11.87 13.30 -2.61
CA ILE A 253 -11.62 13.27 -4.07
C ILE A 253 -12.17 14.53 -4.73
N LYS A 254 -13.41 14.92 -4.42
CA LYS A 254 -14.03 16.16 -4.95
C LYS A 254 -13.25 17.42 -4.57
N ALA A 255 -12.59 17.38 -3.41
CA ALA A 255 -11.77 18.47 -2.89
C ALA A 255 -10.32 18.43 -3.38
N LEU A 256 -9.93 17.44 -4.18
CA LEU A 256 -8.56 17.32 -4.68
C LEU A 256 -8.13 18.59 -5.40
N ASN A 257 -6.87 18.97 -5.18
CA ASN A 257 -6.25 19.99 -6.02
C ASN A 257 -6.33 19.55 -7.49
N PRO A 258 -6.72 20.42 -8.44
CA PRO A 258 -6.80 20.08 -9.87
C PRO A 258 -5.52 19.52 -10.47
N ARG A 259 -4.36 19.68 -9.83
CA ARG A 259 -3.10 19.11 -10.31
C ARG A 259 -2.72 17.80 -9.63
N ALA A 260 -3.42 17.41 -8.56
CA ALA A 260 -3.17 16.19 -7.83
C ALA A 260 -3.64 14.96 -8.63
N THR A 261 -3.09 13.81 -8.25
CA THR A 261 -3.40 12.54 -8.90
C THR A 261 -4.12 11.63 -7.90
N LEU A 262 -5.23 11.01 -8.30
CA LEU A 262 -5.89 9.94 -7.59
C LEU A 262 -5.23 8.61 -7.95
N TRP A 263 -4.76 7.86 -6.96
CA TRP A 263 -4.13 6.55 -7.16
C TRP A 263 -5.07 5.46 -6.68
N LEU A 264 -5.47 4.58 -7.59
CA LEU A 264 -6.36 3.46 -7.26
C LEU A 264 -5.54 2.23 -6.88
N ASP A 265 -5.84 1.65 -5.72
CA ASP A 265 -5.31 0.36 -5.29
C ASP A 265 -5.63 -0.77 -6.30
N PRO A 266 -4.72 -1.72 -6.57
CA PRO A 266 -5.00 -2.86 -7.44
C PRO A 266 -6.23 -3.69 -7.07
N ARG A 267 -6.68 -3.65 -5.80
CA ARG A 267 -7.90 -4.32 -5.35
C ARG A 267 -9.16 -3.79 -6.04
N PHE A 268 -9.15 -2.60 -6.62
CA PHE A 268 -10.28 -2.09 -7.41
C PHE A 268 -10.63 -2.93 -8.64
N ASN A 269 -9.76 -3.84 -9.06
CA ASN A 269 -10.05 -4.82 -10.11
C ASN A 269 -11.36 -5.59 -9.88
N ASP A 270 -11.74 -5.79 -8.62
CA ASP A 270 -12.96 -6.52 -8.24
C ASP A 270 -14.05 -5.57 -7.68
N HIS A 271 -13.83 -4.24 -7.76
CA HIS A 271 -14.73 -3.18 -7.25
C HIS A 271 -14.94 -2.07 -8.30
N LEU A 272 -15.30 -2.45 -9.52
CA LEU A 272 -15.39 -1.54 -10.68
C LEU A 272 -16.34 -0.35 -10.45
N ALA A 273 -17.54 -0.60 -9.94
CA ALA A 273 -18.54 0.46 -9.70
C ALA A 273 -18.03 1.52 -8.70
N LEU A 274 -17.28 1.10 -7.68
CA LEU A 274 -16.69 2.02 -6.71
C LEU A 274 -15.55 2.83 -7.35
N ALA A 275 -14.72 2.19 -8.19
CA ALA A 275 -13.69 2.88 -8.95
C ALA A 275 -14.29 3.95 -9.89
N GLU A 276 -15.37 3.63 -10.60
CA GLU A 276 -16.09 4.58 -11.46
C GLU A 276 -16.63 5.76 -10.66
N LYS A 277 -17.23 5.50 -9.49
CA LYS A 277 -17.72 6.55 -8.58
C LYS A 277 -16.60 7.49 -8.12
N TYR A 278 -15.44 6.94 -7.78
CA TYR A 278 -14.27 7.72 -7.38
C TYR A 278 -13.71 8.54 -8.55
N VAL A 279 -13.55 7.93 -9.73
CA VAL A 279 -13.02 8.62 -10.91
C VAL A 279 -13.96 9.72 -11.40
N SER A 280 -15.26 9.47 -11.44
CA SER A 280 -16.26 10.47 -11.85
C SER A 280 -16.38 11.64 -10.86
N SER A 281 -15.91 11.47 -9.62
CA SER A 281 -15.87 12.52 -8.59
C SER A 281 -14.67 13.46 -8.72
N LEU A 282 -13.75 13.21 -9.67
CA LEU A 282 -12.58 14.05 -9.85
C LEU A 282 -12.94 15.50 -10.24
N PRO A 283 -12.30 16.50 -9.63
CA PRO A 283 -12.46 17.89 -10.03
C PRO A 283 -11.78 18.12 -11.39
N PRO A 284 -12.26 19.10 -12.20
CA PRO A 284 -11.66 19.42 -13.48
C PRO A 284 -10.15 19.67 -13.38
N GLY A 285 -9.37 19.04 -14.26
CA GLY A 285 -7.91 19.09 -14.25
C GLY A 285 -7.26 17.89 -13.55
N GLY A 286 -7.99 17.21 -12.67
CA GLY A 286 -7.49 16.08 -11.90
C GLY A 286 -6.97 14.94 -12.77
N SER A 287 -6.07 14.14 -12.20
CA SER A 287 -5.53 12.95 -12.87
C SER A 287 -5.87 11.69 -12.08
N VAL A 288 -6.04 10.57 -12.75
CA VAL A 288 -6.12 9.24 -12.13
C VAL A 288 -4.97 8.39 -12.64
N TYR A 289 -4.28 7.72 -11.73
CA TYR A 289 -3.24 6.75 -12.03
C TYR A 289 -3.72 5.35 -11.71
N LEU A 290 -3.56 4.45 -12.68
CA LEU A 290 -3.84 3.03 -12.53
C LEU A 290 -2.53 2.24 -12.44
N PRO A 291 -2.40 1.32 -11.46
CA PRO A 291 -1.19 0.51 -11.31
C PRO A 291 -1.01 -0.43 -12.50
N CYS A 292 0.24 -0.86 -12.74
CA CYS A 292 0.59 -1.75 -13.85
C CYS A 292 -0.08 -3.14 -13.85
N PHE A 293 -0.78 -3.48 -12.77
CA PHE A 293 -1.54 -4.72 -12.59
C PHE A 293 -3.06 -4.50 -12.65
N ALA A 294 -3.52 -3.30 -13.03
CA ALA A 294 -4.93 -3.07 -13.32
C ALA A 294 -5.37 -3.96 -14.48
N LYS A 295 -6.45 -4.72 -14.27
CA LYS A 295 -7.10 -5.52 -15.30
C LYS A 295 -7.71 -4.58 -16.34
N ARG A 296 -7.92 -5.10 -17.56
CA ARG A 296 -8.49 -4.33 -18.68
C ARG A 296 -9.83 -3.71 -18.30
N GLU A 297 -10.68 -4.44 -17.59
CA GLU A 297 -12.02 -4.02 -17.19
C GLU A 297 -11.98 -2.77 -16.31
N LEU A 298 -11.07 -2.73 -15.31
CA LEU A 298 -10.86 -1.55 -14.47
C LEU A 298 -10.37 -0.35 -15.29
N ILE A 299 -9.42 -0.58 -16.19
CA ILE A 299 -8.88 0.48 -17.04
C ILE A 299 -9.98 1.12 -17.89
N LEU A 300 -10.84 0.30 -18.51
CA LEU A 300 -11.94 0.77 -19.35
C LEU A 300 -13.03 1.47 -18.53
N ALA A 301 -13.39 0.92 -17.36
CA ALA A 301 -14.34 1.54 -16.43
C ALA A 301 -13.89 2.95 -16.01
N CYS A 302 -12.63 3.09 -15.60
CA CYS A 302 -12.05 4.39 -15.28
C CYS A 302 -12.00 5.33 -16.50
N ALA A 303 -11.69 4.82 -17.70
CA ALA A 303 -11.68 5.63 -18.91
C ALA A 303 -13.06 6.20 -19.25
N GLN A 304 -14.12 5.39 -19.09
CA GLN A 304 -15.52 5.78 -19.30
C GLN A 304 -16.01 6.80 -18.25
N ALA A 305 -15.65 6.59 -16.98
CA ALA A 305 -16.03 7.46 -15.88
C ALA A 305 -15.26 8.78 -15.83
N LEU A 306 -14.12 8.90 -16.56
CA LEU A 306 -13.24 10.05 -16.48
C LEU A 306 -13.94 11.35 -16.90
N PRO A 307 -14.02 12.37 -16.02
CA PRO A 307 -14.62 13.65 -16.35
C PRO A 307 -13.86 14.36 -17.48
N SER A 308 -14.56 15.26 -18.17
CA SER A 308 -13.91 16.13 -19.15
C SER A 308 -12.82 16.98 -18.48
N LYS A 309 -11.73 17.26 -19.20
CA LYS A 309 -10.53 17.97 -18.69
C LYS A 309 -9.71 17.23 -17.64
N CYS A 310 -10.04 15.98 -17.29
CA CYS A 310 -9.21 15.13 -16.43
C CYS A 310 -8.26 14.27 -17.27
N THR A 311 -7.25 13.68 -16.63
CA THR A 311 -6.24 12.82 -17.31
C THR A 311 -6.24 11.42 -16.71
N LEU A 312 -6.31 10.40 -17.58
CA LEU A 312 -6.04 9.01 -17.23
C LEU A 312 -4.56 8.72 -17.52
N GLU A 313 -3.80 8.45 -16.47
CA GLU A 313 -2.40 8.07 -16.54
C GLU A 313 -2.28 6.53 -16.57
N LEU A 314 -1.83 6.01 -17.71
CA LEU A 314 -1.71 4.58 -17.98
C LEU A 314 -0.25 4.18 -18.07
N TYR A 315 0.08 3.05 -17.46
CA TYR A 315 1.41 2.49 -17.56
C TYR A 315 1.75 2.07 -19.01
N THR A 316 2.98 2.33 -19.46
CA THR A 316 3.43 2.04 -20.84
C THR A 316 3.37 0.56 -21.25
N ARG A 317 3.26 -0.38 -20.30
CA ARG A 317 3.09 -1.81 -20.60
C ARG A 317 1.63 -2.25 -20.80
N ILE A 318 0.67 -1.34 -20.66
CA ILE A 318 -0.73 -1.66 -20.99
C ILE A 318 -0.81 -1.96 -22.49
N PRO A 319 -1.50 -3.05 -22.90
CA PRO A 319 -1.63 -3.41 -24.31
C PRO A 319 -2.14 -2.25 -25.15
N ARG A 320 -1.53 -2.04 -26.32
CA ARG A 320 -1.88 -0.94 -27.23
C ARG A 320 -3.39 -0.92 -27.53
N GLU A 321 -3.98 -2.08 -27.75
CA GLU A 321 -5.42 -2.24 -28.00
C GLU A 321 -6.26 -1.63 -26.89
N THR A 322 -5.92 -1.89 -25.63
CA THR A 322 -6.60 -1.31 -24.46
C THR A 322 -6.44 0.21 -24.43
N VAL A 323 -5.25 0.75 -24.74
CA VAL A 323 -5.03 2.21 -24.79
C VAL A 323 -5.88 2.88 -25.88
N LEU A 324 -5.96 2.27 -27.06
CA LEU A 324 -6.77 2.77 -28.17
C LEU A 324 -8.27 2.74 -27.81
N GLU A 325 -8.71 1.68 -27.15
CA GLU A 325 -10.07 1.52 -26.69
C GLU A 325 -10.44 2.54 -25.61
N CYS A 326 -9.57 2.79 -24.63
CA CYS A 326 -9.72 3.91 -23.69
C CYS A 326 -9.91 5.24 -24.42
N GLY A 327 -9.16 5.46 -25.51
CA GLY A 327 -9.23 6.68 -26.32
C GLY A 327 -10.59 6.90 -26.98
N ARG A 328 -11.37 5.82 -27.20
CA ARG A 328 -12.75 5.90 -27.72
C ARG A 328 -13.75 6.27 -26.63
N PHE A 329 -13.52 5.82 -25.40
CA PHE A 329 -14.44 6.02 -24.28
C PHE A 329 -14.22 7.33 -23.53
N THR A 330 -12.97 7.77 -23.41
CA THR A 330 -12.66 8.86 -22.50
C THR A 330 -13.03 10.24 -23.04
N LYS A 331 -13.68 11.03 -22.18
CA LYS A 331 -13.92 12.47 -22.41
C LYS A 331 -12.71 13.33 -22.04
N GLY A 332 -11.71 12.74 -21.39
CA GLY A 332 -10.50 13.42 -20.94
C GLY A 332 -9.27 13.14 -21.81
N ASN A 333 -8.10 13.29 -21.18
CA ASN A 333 -6.80 13.05 -21.79
C ASN A 333 -6.28 11.67 -21.37
N ILE A 334 -5.51 11.02 -22.25
CA ILE A 334 -4.73 9.83 -21.91
C ILE A 334 -3.27 10.20 -21.96
N LYS A 335 -2.54 9.85 -20.90
CA LYS A 335 -1.11 10.03 -20.80
C LYS A 335 -0.47 8.67 -20.51
N LEU A 336 0.45 8.25 -21.36
CA LEU A 336 1.26 7.08 -21.08
C LEU A 336 2.44 7.47 -20.18
N VAL A 337 2.57 6.80 -19.05
CA VAL A 337 3.64 7.01 -18.09
C VAL A 337 4.59 5.80 -18.06
N PRO A 338 5.91 6.01 -18.23
CA PRO A 338 6.87 4.98 -17.85
C PRO A 338 6.76 4.72 -16.35
N ASN A 339 7.23 3.56 -15.90
CA ASN A 339 6.82 2.94 -14.63
C ASN A 339 6.97 3.90 -13.46
N ALA A 340 5.88 4.43 -12.92
CA ALA A 340 5.95 5.45 -11.86
C ALA A 340 6.63 4.91 -10.59
N LEU A 341 6.63 3.58 -10.40
CA LEU A 341 7.30 2.88 -9.30
C LEU A 341 8.78 2.55 -9.58
N HIS A 342 9.33 2.94 -10.73
CA HIS A 342 10.68 2.56 -11.15
C HIS A 342 11.51 3.71 -11.74
N VAL A 343 11.04 4.96 -11.66
CA VAL A 343 11.72 6.11 -12.29
C VAL A 343 12.19 7.08 -11.22
N SER A 344 13.35 6.76 -10.64
CA SER A 344 14.35 7.74 -10.25
C SER A 344 14.86 8.43 -11.52
N GLY A 345 14.15 9.48 -11.93
CA GLY A 345 14.56 10.38 -13.01
C GLY A 345 14.34 9.88 -14.45
N TRP A 346 13.85 10.80 -15.28
CA TRP A 346 13.82 10.83 -16.76
C TRP A 346 12.48 10.59 -17.49
N SER A 347 11.92 11.75 -17.87
CA SER A 347 11.45 12.26 -19.18
C SER A 347 10.27 11.69 -19.99
N ALA A 348 9.43 12.66 -20.38
CA ALA A 348 8.58 12.82 -21.57
C ALA A 348 7.63 11.67 -21.96
N GLY A 349 6.38 11.76 -21.48
CA GLY A 349 5.27 10.99 -22.02
C GLY A 349 4.90 11.41 -23.45
N ARG A 350 4.53 10.45 -24.29
CA ARG A 350 3.82 10.70 -25.56
C ARG A 350 2.35 10.99 -25.24
N PHE A 351 1.84 12.11 -25.73
CA PHE A 351 0.42 12.43 -25.73
C PHE A 351 -0.22 11.92 -27.02
N PHE A 352 -1.37 11.23 -26.93
CA PHE A 352 -2.19 10.94 -28.10
C PHE A 352 -3.18 12.09 -28.31
N SER A 353 -2.99 12.84 -29.39
CA SER A 353 -3.82 13.98 -29.75
C SER A 353 -5.21 13.53 -30.22
N ARG A 354 -6.17 14.46 -30.38
CA ARG A 354 -7.46 14.16 -31.03
C ARG A 354 -7.29 13.72 -32.48
N ALA A 355 -6.24 14.19 -33.18
CA ALA A 355 -5.98 13.85 -34.57
C ALA A 355 -5.53 12.38 -34.73
N ASP A 356 -4.74 11.86 -33.78
CA ASP A 356 -4.33 10.45 -33.75
C ASP A 356 -5.52 9.49 -33.51
N ARG A 357 -6.65 10.01 -32.97
CA ARG A 357 -7.89 9.25 -32.71
C ARG A 357 -8.77 9.12 -33.95
N ALA A 358 -8.71 10.09 -34.85
CA ALA A 358 -9.55 10.16 -36.05
C ALA A 358 -9.05 9.26 -37.20
N SER A 359 -7.80 8.80 -37.15
CA SER A 359 -7.19 7.96 -38.17
C SER A 359 -7.39 6.45 -37.95
N LEU A 360 -8.09 6.06 -36.89
CA LEU A 360 -8.39 4.65 -36.61
C LEU A 360 -9.64 4.21 -37.39
N PRO A 361 -9.64 3.00 -37.98
CA PRO A 361 -10.82 2.49 -38.64
C PRO A 361 -11.98 2.36 -37.64
N PRO A 362 -13.23 2.66 -38.06
CA PRO A 362 -14.40 2.43 -37.22
C PRO A 362 -14.45 0.96 -36.83
N ALA A 363 -14.86 0.68 -35.59
CA ALA A 363 -14.97 -0.68 -35.08
C ALA A 363 -15.84 -1.50 -36.04
N ALA A 364 -15.25 -2.52 -36.63
CA ALA A 364 -16.00 -3.49 -37.42
C ALA A 364 -17.12 -4.04 -36.55
N ALA A 365 -18.35 -3.83 -37.00
CA ALA A 365 -19.53 -4.48 -36.45
C ALA A 365 -19.40 -5.99 -36.67
N GLN A 366 -18.93 -6.73 -35.65
CA GLN A 366 -19.06 -8.18 -35.55
C GLN A 366 -19.20 -8.50 -34.05
N ALA A 367 -20.16 -9.30 -33.59
CA ALA A 367 -20.59 -10.55 -34.21
C ALA A 367 -22.12 -10.73 -34.19
N SER A 368 -22.66 -11.07 -35.37
CA SER A 368 -23.89 -11.87 -35.44
C SER A 368 -23.59 -13.28 -34.89
N PRO A 369 -24.53 -13.92 -34.18
CA PRO A 369 -24.32 -15.27 -33.67
C PRO A 369 -24.23 -16.28 -34.82
N PRO A 370 -23.50 -17.40 -34.63
CA PRO A 370 -23.40 -18.45 -35.65
C PRO A 370 -24.78 -19.09 -35.88
N PRO A 371 -25.07 -19.57 -37.11
CA PRO A 371 -26.36 -20.16 -37.44
C PRO A 371 -26.58 -21.44 -36.63
N ALA A 372 -27.79 -21.57 -36.08
CA ALA A 372 -28.23 -22.75 -35.36
C ALA A 372 -28.19 -23.97 -36.28
N HIS A 373 -27.48 -25.02 -35.86
CA HIS A 373 -27.56 -26.33 -36.50
C HIS A 373 -28.94 -26.93 -36.24
N SER A 374 -29.77 -26.96 -37.29
CA SER A 374 -30.99 -27.75 -37.35
C SER A 374 -30.63 -29.23 -37.44
N ALA A 375 -30.99 -29.99 -36.40
CA ALA A 375 -31.02 -31.45 -36.46
C ALA A 375 -32.13 -31.91 -37.41
N ALA A 376 -31.77 -32.71 -38.41
CA ALA A 376 -32.73 -33.44 -39.24
C ALA A 376 -33.29 -34.66 -38.46
N PRO A 377 -34.55 -35.06 -38.68
CA PRO A 377 -35.15 -36.20 -38.01
C PRO A 377 -34.69 -37.50 -38.69
N GLY A 378 -34.20 -38.45 -37.90
CA GLY A 378 -33.88 -39.81 -38.34
C GLY A 378 -35.14 -40.60 -38.67
N SER A 379 -35.08 -41.31 -39.80
CA SER A 379 -35.98 -42.42 -40.18
C SER A 379 -35.44 -43.72 -39.60
#